data_AF-A0A3A4S333-F1
#
_entry.id   AF-A0A3A4S333-F1
#
_cell.length_a   1.000
_cell.length_b   1.000
_cell.length_c   1.000
_cell.angle_alpha   90.00
_cell.angle_beta   90.00
_cell.angle_gamma   90.00
#
_symmetry.space_group_name_H-M   'P 1'
#
loop_
_entity.id
_entity.type
_entity.pdbx_description
1 polymer ?
#
loop_
_entity_poly.entity_id
_entity_poly.type
_entity_poly.pdbx_seq_one_letter_code
_entity_poly.pdbx_strand_id
1 'polypeptide(L)'
;MGRPAMDNRDFLANIEFSLNWKTEYSTHAETYYGLNVNFWRDCFPSELHKNLMQAGPNDRIEWTPPGNGMVEAYQEKKIFSVKPSQFSGLGRSETAIIPRKGRYYPKGLLKGIAHVFPENVEPFRLADVSDDRLVVDFNHPLAGKELAVSLRIRDMWRKDREKGGACYDWVETITTGPGMQARIHGEPTDFQADNGYSRQDETPDAGFYQEPRMVHHVDETARSVIRNLYSQELKPGMKVLDLMASWESHIDRELGIGSLSGVGLNQKELSSNPQLSDYHVLDLNQTVSLPFEADSFDAVVCTNSVEYLTDPMRIFRMVADVLRPGGIFMVTFSNRWFPPKVTRLWTELHEFERMGLVSEYFLQSGRFKGLQTYSMRGLPRPVDDKYYPEFRLSDPVYAVWARKE
;
A
#
# COMPACT_ATOMS: atom_id res chain seq x y z
N MET A 1 -19.54 -29.61 31.03
CA MET A 1 -19.26 -30.40 29.82
C MET A 1 -18.30 -29.61 28.96
N GLY A 2 -17.05 -30.02 28.88
CA GLY A 2 -16.08 -29.36 27.98
C GLY A 2 -16.54 -29.52 26.54
N ARG A 3 -16.35 -28.50 25.70
CA ARG A 3 -16.55 -28.63 24.25
C ARG A 3 -15.73 -29.85 23.78
N PRO A 4 -16.28 -30.77 22.97
CA PRO A 4 -15.46 -31.79 22.32
C PRO A 4 -14.34 -31.09 21.56
N ALA A 5 -13.12 -31.63 21.62
CA ALA A 5 -11.99 -31.09 20.87
C ALA A 5 -12.38 -31.03 19.39
N MET A 6 -12.53 -29.82 18.84
CA MET A 6 -12.76 -29.64 17.42
C MET A 6 -11.50 -30.12 16.68
N ASP A 7 -11.67 -31.02 15.71
CA ASP A 7 -10.65 -31.35 14.72
C ASP A 7 -11.05 -30.63 13.42
N ASN A 8 -10.40 -29.49 13.17
CA ASN A 8 -10.74 -28.64 12.04
C ASN A 8 -10.24 -29.18 10.68
N ARG A 9 -9.76 -30.43 10.60
CA ARG A 9 -9.27 -31.06 9.36
C ARG A 9 -10.27 -31.00 8.21
N ASP A 10 -11.57 -31.09 8.53
CA ASP A 10 -12.65 -31.07 7.55
C ASP A 10 -13.31 -29.71 7.37
N PHE A 11 -12.67 -28.64 7.83
CA PHE A 11 -13.19 -27.28 7.74
C PHE A 11 -12.36 -26.41 6.81
N LEU A 12 -13.06 -25.46 6.20
CA LEU A 12 -12.48 -24.29 5.55
C LEU A 12 -12.89 -23.06 6.36
N ALA A 13 -12.04 -22.04 6.32
CA ALA A 13 -12.34 -20.77 6.96
C ALA A 13 -11.98 -19.57 6.09
N ASN A 14 -12.70 -18.48 6.27
CA ASN A 14 -12.20 -17.17 5.89
C ASN A 14 -11.47 -16.58 7.09
N ILE A 15 -10.21 -16.16 6.89
CA ILE A 15 -9.36 -15.68 7.97
C ILE A 15 -8.81 -14.32 7.61
N GLU A 16 -8.97 -13.38 8.52
CA GLU A 16 -8.25 -12.12 8.46
C GLU A 16 -6.93 -12.27 9.21
N PHE A 17 -5.83 -12.12 8.49
CA PHE A 17 -4.48 -12.08 9.03
C PHE A 17 -4.09 -10.61 9.21
N SER A 18 -3.63 -10.26 10.40
CA SER A 18 -3.07 -8.94 10.70
C SER A 18 -1.61 -9.08 11.10
N LEU A 19 -0.75 -8.26 10.52
CA LEU A 19 0.68 -8.20 10.79
C LEU A 19 1.04 -6.76 11.16
N ASN A 20 1.48 -6.54 12.39
CA ASN A 20 1.90 -5.24 12.88
C ASN A 20 3.39 -5.23 13.17
N TRP A 21 4.07 -4.16 12.78
CA TRP A 21 5.49 -3.97 13.00
C TRP A 21 5.84 -2.48 13.00
N LYS A 22 7.04 -2.15 13.46
CA LYS A 22 7.49 -0.75 13.60
C LYS A 22 8.91 -0.54 13.11
N THR A 23 9.21 0.70 12.76
CA THR A 23 10.56 1.21 12.59
C THR A 23 10.79 2.37 13.57
N GLU A 24 11.92 3.05 13.45
CA GLU A 24 12.21 4.27 14.21
C GLU A 24 11.22 5.40 13.90
N TYR A 25 10.76 5.50 12.64
CA TYR A 25 9.98 6.64 12.15
C TYR A 25 8.51 6.32 11.88
N SER A 26 8.12 5.05 11.88
CA SER A 26 6.81 4.62 11.40
C SER A 26 6.26 3.38 12.09
N THR A 27 4.93 3.32 12.17
CA THR A 27 4.19 2.10 12.53
C THR A 27 3.47 1.56 11.30
N HIS A 28 3.46 0.23 11.15
CA HIS A 28 2.93 -0.44 9.98
C HIS A 28 1.91 -1.49 10.39
N ALA A 29 0.77 -1.51 9.71
CA ALA A 29 -0.29 -2.49 9.89
C ALA A 29 -0.67 -3.10 8.54
N GLU A 30 -0.48 -4.40 8.38
CA GLU A 30 -0.83 -5.12 7.16
C GLU A 30 -1.99 -6.05 7.45
N THR A 31 -2.98 -6.06 6.57
CA THR A 31 -4.12 -6.98 6.65
C THR A 31 -4.25 -7.76 5.36
N TYR A 32 -4.41 -9.07 5.49
CA TYR A 32 -4.70 -9.96 4.38
C TYR A 32 -5.92 -10.81 4.71
N TYR A 33 -6.91 -10.82 3.81
CA TYR A 33 -8.08 -11.68 3.93
C TYR A 33 -7.85 -12.97 3.14
N GLY A 34 -7.63 -14.08 3.85
CA GLY A 34 -7.49 -15.41 3.28
C GLY A 34 -8.86 -16.04 3.05
N LEU A 35 -9.18 -16.34 1.79
CA LEU A 35 -10.40 -17.02 1.39
C LEU A 35 -10.21 -18.54 1.38
N ASN A 36 -11.18 -19.27 1.92
CA ASN A 36 -11.21 -20.74 1.90
C ASN A 36 -9.91 -21.38 2.44
N VAL A 37 -9.35 -20.81 3.50
CA VAL A 37 -8.19 -21.33 4.22
C VAL A 37 -8.46 -22.76 4.65
N ASN A 38 -7.61 -23.69 4.22
CA ASN A 38 -7.74 -25.11 4.56
C ASN A 38 -6.73 -25.48 5.64
N PHE A 39 -7.24 -25.78 6.83
CA PHE A 39 -6.41 -26.09 8.00
C PHE A 39 -5.57 -27.36 7.87
N TRP A 40 -5.95 -28.28 7.00
CA TRP A 40 -5.22 -29.54 6.80
C TRP A 40 -4.21 -29.47 5.65
N ARG A 41 -4.59 -28.83 4.55
CA ARG A 41 -3.80 -28.80 3.32
C ARG A 41 -2.79 -27.64 3.31
N ASP A 42 -3.19 -26.46 3.78
CA ASP A 42 -2.37 -25.26 3.66
C ASP A 42 -1.25 -25.26 4.71
N CYS A 43 -0.16 -24.55 4.40
CA CYS A 43 1.03 -24.51 5.24
C CYS A 43 0.94 -23.42 6.31
N PHE A 44 1.26 -23.81 7.54
CA PHE A 44 1.35 -22.93 8.70
C PHE A 44 2.54 -23.32 9.59
N PRO A 45 3.13 -22.38 10.33
CA PRO A 45 4.04 -22.68 11.43
C PRO A 45 3.36 -23.61 12.44
N SER A 46 4.10 -24.58 12.98
CA SER A 46 3.53 -25.66 13.79
C SER A 46 2.76 -25.19 15.02
N GLU A 47 3.18 -24.07 15.65
CA GLU A 47 2.47 -23.50 16.80
C GLU A 47 1.14 -22.89 16.38
N LEU A 48 1.16 -22.09 15.31
CA LEU A 48 -0.04 -21.47 14.76
C LEU A 48 -1.03 -22.53 14.25
N HIS A 49 -0.51 -23.57 13.59
CA HIS A 49 -1.31 -24.70 13.11
C HIS A 49 -2.07 -25.39 14.25
N LYS A 50 -1.40 -25.69 15.37
CA LYS A 50 -2.04 -26.29 16.55
C LYS A 50 -3.19 -25.44 17.09
N ASN A 51 -3.01 -24.12 17.14
CA ASN A 51 -4.04 -23.18 17.60
C ASN A 51 -5.22 -23.13 16.62
N LEU A 52 -4.94 -23.05 15.32
CA LEU A 52 -5.97 -23.05 14.26
C LEU A 52 -6.80 -24.34 14.25
N MET A 53 -6.18 -25.49 14.53
CA MET A 53 -6.87 -26.78 14.59
C MET A 53 -7.94 -26.85 15.70
N GLN A 54 -7.85 -26.00 16.72
CA GLN A 54 -8.76 -25.97 17.88
C GLN A 54 -9.71 -24.77 17.88
N ALA A 55 -9.56 -23.85 16.91
CA ALA A 55 -10.26 -22.58 16.90
C ALA A 55 -11.67 -22.70 16.28
N GLY A 56 -12.58 -21.82 16.70
CA GLY A 56 -13.94 -21.72 16.20
C GLY A 56 -14.23 -20.39 15.49
N PRO A 57 -15.46 -20.21 14.98
CA PRO A 57 -15.87 -18.96 14.35
C PRO A 57 -15.73 -17.77 15.32
N ASN A 58 -15.23 -16.64 14.81
CA ASN A 58 -14.91 -15.41 15.56
C ASN A 58 -13.75 -15.48 16.54
N ASP A 59 -13.09 -16.65 16.70
CA ASP A 59 -11.91 -16.73 17.54
C ASP A 59 -10.79 -15.84 16.98
N ARG A 60 -10.05 -15.24 17.91
CA ARG A 60 -8.85 -14.45 17.63
C ARG A 60 -7.65 -15.16 18.21
N ILE A 61 -6.66 -15.42 17.38
CA ILE A 61 -5.39 -16.05 17.77
C ILE A 61 -4.31 -15.00 17.67
N GLU A 62 -3.69 -14.67 18.81
CA GLU A 62 -2.47 -13.87 18.86
C GLU A 62 -1.28 -14.80 18.75
N TRP A 63 -0.30 -14.42 17.93
CA TRP A 63 0.92 -15.17 17.74
C TRP A 63 2.10 -14.21 17.60
N THR A 64 3.05 -14.35 18.52
CA THR A 64 4.37 -13.74 18.37
C THR A 64 5.32 -14.83 17.88
N PRO A 65 5.84 -14.72 16.65
CA PRO A 65 6.77 -15.71 16.12
C PRO A 65 8.00 -15.81 17.04
N PRO A 66 8.43 -17.02 17.45
CA PRO A 66 9.66 -17.15 18.22
C PRO A 66 10.87 -16.73 17.37
N GLY A 67 11.61 -15.71 17.83
CA GLY A 67 12.70 -15.11 17.06
C GLY A 67 12.21 -14.47 15.75
N ASN A 68 12.97 -14.63 14.66
CA ASN A 68 12.54 -14.20 13.31
C ASN A 68 11.55 -15.18 12.65
N GLY A 69 11.03 -16.20 13.34
CA GLY A 69 10.42 -17.42 12.77
C GLY A 69 9.19 -17.29 11.87
N MET A 70 8.72 -16.08 11.55
CA MET A 70 7.74 -15.86 10.48
C MET A 70 8.40 -15.69 9.11
N VAL A 71 9.62 -15.17 9.05
CA VAL A 71 10.37 -15.01 7.81
C VAL A 71 11.77 -15.56 8.00
N GLU A 72 12.53 -15.72 6.93
CA GLU A 72 13.92 -16.11 7.09
C GLU A 72 14.67 -15.05 7.90
N ALA A 73 15.44 -15.49 8.90
CA ALA A 73 16.24 -14.60 9.72
C ALA A 73 17.25 -13.82 8.87
N TYR A 74 17.50 -12.58 9.28
CA TYR A 74 18.53 -11.74 8.66
C TYR A 74 19.87 -12.46 8.62
N GLN A 75 20.50 -12.46 7.45
CA GLN A 75 21.75 -13.15 7.17
C GLN A 75 22.70 -12.24 6.42
N GLU A 76 23.85 -11.96 7.04
CA GLU A 76 24.87 -11.09 6.46
C GLU A 76 25.45 -11.66 5.16
N LYS A 77 25.53 -12.99 5.03
CA LYS A 77 25.96 -13.65 3.77
C LYS A 77 25.04 -13.41 2.58
N LYS A 78 23.80 -12.92 2.80
CA LYS A 78 22.87 -12.53 1.72
C LYS A 78 23.09 -11.09 1.26
N ILE A 79 24.04 -10.39 1.87
CA ILE A 79 24.52 -9.08 1.45
C ILE A 79 25.86 -9.25 0.77
N PHE A 80 25.94 -8.84 -0.49
CA PHE A 80 27.17 -9.00 -1.27
C PHE A 80 27.28 -7.94 -2.35
N SER A 81 28.48 -7.78 -2.88
CA SER A 81 28.77 -6.82 -3.93
C SER A 81 28.66 -7.43 -5.31
N VAL A 82 28.11 -6.66 -6.25
CA VAL A 82 28.12 -6.97 -7.69
C VAL A 82 28.66 -5.78 -8.47
N LYS A 83 29.17 -6.02 -9.67
CA LYS A 83 29.60 -4.94 -10.57
C LYS A 83 28.36 -4.26 -11.17
N PRO A 84 28.40 -2.94 -11.45
CA PRO A 84 27.32 -2.27 -12.17
C PRO A 84 26.96 -2.94 -13.50
N SER A 85 27.94 -3.50 -14.22
CA SER A 85 27.73 -4.25 -15.48
C SER A 85 26.90 -5.54 -15.32
N GLN A 86 26.73 -6.03 -14.09
CA GLN A 86 25.87 -7.18 -13.79
C GLN A 86 24.40 -6.77 -13.61
N PHE A 87 24.10 -5.48 -13.52
CA PHE A 87 22.74 -4.96 -13.52
C PHE A 87 22.32 -4.65 -14.97
N SER A 88 21.31 -5.34 -15.47
CA SER A 88 20.92 -5.27 -16.88
C SER A 88 20.35 -3.91 -17.27
N GLY A 89 19.79 -3.15 -16.32
CA GLY A 89 19.15 -1.84 -16.55
C GLY A 89 17.92 -1.88 -17.46
N LEU A 90 17.69 -2.95 -18.23
CA LEU A 90 16.57 -3.09 -19.14
C LEU A 90 15.34 -3.53 -18.34
N GLY A 91 14.50 -2.55 -17.99
CA GLY A 91 13.20 -2.78 -17.38
C GLY A 91 12.15 -3.27 -18.37
N ARG A 92 10.89 -3.22 -17.96
CA ARG A 92 9.73 -3.44 -18.86
C ARG A 92 9.43 -2.23 -19.75
N SER A 93 9.99 -1.06 -19.45
CA SER A 93 9.92 0.15 -20.28
C SER A 93 11.09 0.21 -21.26
N GLU A 94 10.95 0.99 -22.34
CA GLU A 94 12.02 1.27 -23.31
C GLU A 94 13.20 2.07 -22.70
N THR A 95 13.05 2.55 -21.47
CA THR A 95 14.02 3.36 -20.74
C THR A 95 14.81 2.52 -19.72
N ALA A 96 16.12 2.73 -19.67
CA ALA A 96 16.96 2.06 -18.69
C ALA A 96 16.57 2.46 -17.26
N ILE A 97 16.43 1.45 -16.39
CA ILE A 97 16.32 1.57 -14.95
C ILE A 97 17.70 1.88 -14.40
N ILE A 98 17.80 2.97 -13.65
CA ILE A 98 19.03 3.38 -12.96
C ILE A 98 18.99 2.77 -11.55
N PRO A 99 20.05 2.06 -11.11
CA PRO A 99 20.12 1.53 -9.75
C PRO A 99 20.19 2.67 -8.72
N ARG A 100 19.35 2.61 -7.69
CA ARG A 100 19.27 3.63 -6.63
C ARG A 100 19.30 2.98 -5.27
N LYS A 101 19.97 3.64 -4.32
CA LYS A 101 20.12 3.16 -2.95
C LYS A 101 18.76 3.03 -2.27
N GLY A 102 18.57 1.94 -1.55
CA GLY A 102 17.36 1.65 -0.78
C GLY A 102 16.18 1.10 -1.60
N ARG A 103 16.19 1.20 -2.95
CA ARG A 103 15.13 0.66 -3.82
C ARG A 103 15.19 -0.86 -3.93
N TYR A 104 14.03 -1.46 -4.22
CA TYR A 104 13.89 -2.86 -4.59
C TYR A 104 13.77 -3.02 -6.11
N TYR A 105 14.24 -4.17 -6.58
CA TYR A 105 14.26 -4.55 -7.98
C TYR A 105 14.02 -6.06 -8.09
N PRO A 106 13.45 -6.56 -9.19
CA PRO A 106 13.35 -7.99 -9.42
C PRO A 106 14.75 -8.58 -9.66
N LYS A 107 15.06 -9.72 -9.04
CA LYS A 107 16.36 -10.40 -9.15
C LYS A 107 16.75 -10.66 -10.60
N GLY A 108 15.79 -10.87 -11.51
CA GLY A 108 16.05 -11.06 -12.94
C GLY A 108 16.79 -9.91 -13.64
N LEU A 109 16.91 -8.72 -13.01
CA LEU A 109 17.79 -7.65 -13.50
C LEU A 109 19.28 -7.92 -13.24
N LEU A 110 19.63 -8.91 -12.41
CA LEU A 110 21.01 -9.28 -12.13
C LEU A 110 21.50 -10.41 -13.04
N LYS A 111 22.75 -10.31 -13.50
CA LYS A 111 23.41 -11.28 -14.37
C LYS A 111 24.59 -11.94 -13.67
N GLY A 112 24.78 -13.24 -13.93
CA GLY A 112 25.93 -14.00 -13.41
C GLY A 112 25.88 -14.26 -11.91
N ILE A 113 24.68 -14.25 -11.31
CA ILE A 113 24.45 -14.59 -9.91
C ILE A 113 23.79 -15.97 -9.84
N ALA A 114 24.27 -16.83 -8.93
CA ALA A 114 23.72 -18.18 -8.76
C ALA A 114 22.22 -18.14 -8.43
N HIS A 115 21.44 -19.02 -9.06
CA HIS A 115 19.97 -19.12 -8.90
C HIS A 115 19.16 -17.88 -9.31
N VAL A 116 19.79 -16.93 -10.01
CA VAL A 116 19.12 -15.78 -10.62
C VAL A 116 19.00 -16.01 -12.12
N PHE A 117 17.78 -15.84 -12.65
CA PHE A 117 17.43 -15.99 -14.06
C PHE A 117 16.54 -14.81 -14.49
N PRO A 118 16.46 -14.47 -15.80
CA PRO A 118 15.82 -13.23 -16.27
C PRO A 118 14.35 -13.04 -15.85
N GLU A 119 13.59 -14.13 -15.73
CA GLU A 119 12.18 -14.12 -15.32
C GLU A 119 11.99 -14.12 -13.80
N ASN A 120 13.07 -14.08 -13.01
CA ASN A 120 12.99 -14.08 -11.56
C ASN A 120 12.41 -12.74 -11.07
N VAL A 121 11.14 -12.78 -10.65
CA VAL A 121 10.39 -11.63 -10.12
C VAL A 121 10.58 -11.42 -8.63
N GLU A 122 11.30 -12.30 -7.94
CA GLU A 122 11.57 -12.15 -6.51
C GLU A 122 12.37 -10.85 -6.29
N PRO A 123 11.95 -10.00 -5.35
CA PRO A 123 12.60 -8.73 -5.10
C PRO A 123 13.98 -8.92 -4.43
N PHE A 124 14.90 -8.02 -4.71
CA PHE A 124 16.08 -7.76 -3.90
C PHE A 124 16.24 -6.26 -3.68
N ARG A 125 16.94 -5.86 -2.62
CA ARG A 125 17.20 -4.45 -2.31
C ARG A 125 18.61 -4.06 -2.73
N LEU A 126 18.79 -2.83 -3.21
CA LEU A 126 20.12 -2.21 -3.26
C LEU A 126 20.41 -1.52 -1.94
N ALA A 127 21.33 -2.06 -1.16
CA ALA A 127 21.73 -1.48 0.12
C ALA A 127 22.64 -0.26 -0.06
N ASP A 128 23.48 -0.27 -1.10
CA ASP A 128 24.37 0.83 -1.42
C ASP A 128 24.70 0.87 -2.91
N VAL A 129 25.02 2.06 -3.42
CA VAL A 129 25.29 2.31 -4.84
C VAL A 129 26.49 3.25 -4.98
N SER A 130 27.45 2.85 -5.81
CA SER A 130 28.65 3.63 -6.16
C SER A 130 29.04 3.36 -7.61
N ASP A 131 29.94 4.17 -8.19
CA ASP A 131 30.30 4.10 -9.60
C ASP A 131 30.92 2.76 -10.03
N ASP A 132 31.59 2.06 -9.12
CA ASP A 132 32.29 0.79 -9.39
C ASP A 132 31.61 -0.44 -8.77
N ARG A 133 30.62 -0.23 -7.89
CA ARG A 133 30.04 -1.29 -7.07
C ARG A 133 28.59 -1.03 -6.67
N LEU A 134 27.78 -2.09 -6.75
CA LEU A 134 26.45 -2.16 -6.17
C LEU A 134 26.45 -3.15 -5.01
N VAL A 135 25.89 -2.78 -3.86
CA VAL A 135 25.69 -3.70 -2.74
C VAL A 135 24.25 -4.18 -2.77
N VAL A 136 24.07 -5.48 -2.99
CA VAL A 136 22.75 -6.11 -3.02
C VAL A 136 22.44 -6.74 -1.67
N ASP A 137 21.17 -6.72 -1.30
CA ASP A 137 20.63 -7.41 -0.12
C ASP A 137 19.48 -8.32 -0.56
N PHE A 138 19.69 -9.64 -0.40
CA PHE A 138 18.73 -10.70 -0.73
C PHE A 138 17.93 -11.17 0.50
N ASN A 139 18.04 -10.49 1.64
CA ASN A 139 17.20 -10.80 2.80
C ASN A 139 15.73 -10.47 2.53
N HIS A 140 14.85 -11.16 3.25
CA HIS A 140 13.43 -10.84 3.26
C HIS A 140 13.23 -9.39 3.77
N PRO A 141 12.33 -8.56 3.22
CA PRO A 141 12.17 -7.16 3.66
C PRO A 141 11.82 -6.97 5.15
N LEU A 142 11.16 -7.96 5.77
CA LEU A 142 10.88 -8.01 7.22
C LEU A 142 11.97 -8.67 8.07
N ALA A 143 13.07 -9.13 7.49
CA ALA A 143 14.12 -9.82 8.25
C ALA A 143 14.69 -8.92 9.35
N GLY A 144 14.74 -9.42 10.59
CA GLY A 144 15.22 -8.66 11.75
C GLY A 144 14.21 -7.65 12.31
N LYS A 145 12.95 -7.67 11.88
CA LYS A 145 11.87 -6.87 12.46
C LYS A 145 11.11 -7.67 13.51
N GLU A 146 10.70 -7.01 14.59
CA GLU A 146 9.74 -7.55 15.53
C GLU A 146 8.34 -7.51 14.92
N LEU A 147 7.70 -8.68 14.82
CA LEU A 147 6.41 -8.86 14.17
C LEU A 147 5.37 -9.31 15.20
N ALA A 148 4.23 -8.62 15.25
CA ALA A 148 3.06 -9.05 16.00
C ALA A 148 1.99 -9.52 15.01
N VAL A 149 1.61 -10.80 15.10
CA VAL A 149 0.66 -11.42 14.18
C VAL A 149 -0.61 -11.78 14.93
N SER A 150 -1.77 -11.43 14.35
CA SER A 150 -3.05 -11.91 14.85
C SER A 150 -3.89 -12.45 13.73
N LEU A 151 -4.65 -13.51 13.99
CA LEU A 151 -5.59 -14.10 13.05
C LEU A 151 -6.99 -14.01 13.63
N ARG A 152 -7.96 -13.62 12.81
CA ARG A 152 -9.38 -13.65 13.18
C ARG A 152 -10.13 -14.56 12.22
N ILE A 153 -10.74 -15.60 12.76
CA ILE A 153 -11.61 -16.51 11.99
C ILE A 153 -12.92 -15.76 11.75
N ARG A 154 -13.16 -15.33 10.51
CA ARG A 154 -14.35 -14.57 10.14
C ARG A 154 -15.53 -15.51 9.98
N ASP A 155 -15.35 -16.54 9.15
CA ASP A 155 -16.35 -17.57 8.87
C ASP A 155 -15.68 -18.93 8.83
N MET A 156 -16.42 -19.99 9.15
CA MET A 156 -15.93 -21.37 9.11
C MET A 156 -17.05 -22.32 8.70
N TRP A 157 -16.77 -23.24 7.79
CA TRP A 157 -17.74 -24.21 7.29
C TRP A 157 -17.07 -25.55 7.00
N ARG A 158 -17.85 -26.62 7.08
CA ARG A 158 -17.39 -27.97 6.82
C ARG A 158 -17.31 -28.20 5.31
N LYS A 159 -16.24 -28.85 4.83
CA LYS A 159 -16.08 -29.20 3.42
C LYS A 159 -16.96 -30.42 3.09
N ASP A 160 -17.73 -30.35 2.01
CA ASP A 160 -18.57 -31.47 1.57
C ASP A 160 -17.78 -32.53 0.79
N ARG A 161 -16.68 -32.13 0.14
CA ARG A 161 -15.75 -32.99 -0.62
C ARG A 161 -14.35 -32.37 -0.62
N GLU A 162 -13.33 -33.21 -0.68
CA GLU A 162 -11.99 -32.76 -1.03
C GLU A 162 -11.94 -32.43 -2.52
N LYS A 163 -11.73 -31.15 -2.84
CA LYS A 163 -11.35 -30.74 -4.19
C LYS A 163 -9.83 -30.71 -4.25
N GLY A 164 -9.24 -31.32 -5.29
CA GLY A 164 -7.86 -31.03 -5.66
C GLY A 164 -7.74 -29.52 -5.89
N GLY A 165 -6.99 -28.85 -5.02
CA GLY A 165 -6.91 -27.38 -4.96
C GLY A 165 -5.51 -26.92 -4.59
N ALA A 166 -5.26 -25.62 -4.74
CA ALA A 166 -3.99 -25.01 -4.39
C ALA A 166 -3.69 -25.17 -2.89
N CYS A 167 -2.43 -25.50 -2.58
CA CYS A 167 -1.87 -25.41 -1.23
C CYS A 167 -1.23 -24.04 -1.09
N TYR A 168 -1.63 -23.28 -0.07
CA TYR A 168 -1.07 -21.95 0.19
C TYR A 168 -0.10 -22.01 1.37
N ASP A 169 1.06 -21.39 1.22
CA ASP A 169 1.83 -20.94 2.37
C ASP A 169 1.30 -19.57 2.81
N TRP A 170 0.52 -19.58 3.90
CA TRP A 170 -0.12 -18.35 4.38
C TRP A 170 0.88 -17.38 4.98
N VAL A 171 2.01 -17.85 5.50
CA VAL A 171 3.06 -16.97 6.01
C VAL A 171 3.76 -16.27 4.85
N GLU A 172 4.14 -17.01 3.81
CA GLU A 172 4.70 -16.42 2.58
C GLU A 172 3.72 -15.41 1.97
N THR A 173 2.44 -15.76 1.88
CA THR A 173 1.40 -14.89 1.29
C THR A 173 1.29 -13.54 2.01
N ILE A 174 1.21 -13.56 3.34
CA ILE A 174 1.02 -12.33 4.13
C ILE A 174 2.31 -11.52 4.29
N THR A 175 3.47 -12.13 4.09
CA THR A 175 4.79 -11.47 4.20
C THR A 175 5.38 -11.05 2.86
N THR A 176 4.79 -11.47 1.74
CA THR A 176 5.17 -11.00 0.39
C THR A 176 4.83 -9.53 0.20
N GLY A 177 5.86 -8.67 0.25
CA GLY A 177 5.75 -7.23 0.04
C GLY A 177 6.01 -6.37 1.29
N PRO A 178 5.31 -6.59 2.42
CA PRO A 178 5.56 -5.85 3.66
C PRO A 178 7.05 -5.80 4.03
N GLY A 179 7.49 -4.65 4.51
CA GLY A 179 8.90 -4.36 4.80
C GLY A 179 9.59 -3.54 3.71
N MET A 180 9.10 -3.58 2.46
CA MET A 180 9.68 -2.77 1.38
C MET A 180 9.48 -1.27 1.57
N GLN A 181 8.42 -0.87 2.27
CA GLN A 181 8.15 0.54 2.58
C GLN A 181 9.12 1.16 3.60
N ALA A 182 9.92 0.34 4.30
CA ALA A 182 10.86 0.83 5.31
C ALA A 182 12.22 1.18 4.72
N ARG A 183 12.81 2.26 5.24
CA ARG A 183 14.21 2.65 5.05
C ARG A 183 15.19 1.52 5.42
N ILE A 184 16.29 1.40 4.68
CA ILE A 184 17.39 0.50 5.04
C ILE A 184 18.22 1.17 6.12
N HIS A 185 18.40 0.51 7.27
CA HIS A 185 19.15 1.06 8.40
C HIS A 185 18.76 2.49 8.83
N GLY A 186 17.50 2.88 8.62
CA GLY A 186 17.01 4.25 8.91
C GLY A 186 17.38 5.31 7.88
N GLU A 187 18.15 4.95 6.85
CA GLU A 187 18.60 5.87 5.81
C GLU A 187 17.54 6.07 4.71
N PRO A 188 17.35 7.31 4.21
CA PRO A 188 16.40 7.59 3.14
C PRO A 188 16.61 6.70 1.91
N THR A 189 15.52 6.16 1.37
CA THR A 189 15.55 5.51 0.05
C THR A 189 15.68 6.58 -1.02
N ASP A 190 16.62 6.38 -1.95
CA ASP A 190 16.80 7.25 -3.09
C ASP A 190 15.73 6.94 -4.15
N PHE A 191 14.64 7.70 -4.09
CA PHE A 191 13.61 7.72 -5.11
C PHE A 191 13.84 8.78 -6.19
N GLN A 192 14.97 9.49 -6.18
CA GLN A 192 15.33 10.41 -7.25
C GLN A 192 15.72 9.60 -8.49
N ALA A 193 14.71 9.23 -9.27
CA ALA A 193 14.93 8.71 -10.61
C ALA A 193 15.05 9.92 -11.56
N ASP A 194 16.07 9.90 -12.42
CA ASP A 194 16.15 10.88 -13.51
C ASP A 194 14.89 10.73 -14.37
N ASN A 195 14.12 11.81 -14.48
CA ASN A 195 12.78 11.81 -15.09
C ASN A 195 11.80 10.84 -14.40
N GLY A 196 11.95 10.54 -13.11
CA GLY A 196 11.03 9.66 -12.36
C GLY A 196 9.60 10.18 -12.32
N TYR A 197 9.45 11.51 -12.32
CA TYR A 197 8.16 12.19 -12.35
C TYR A 197 7.65 12.49 -13.76
N SER A 198 8.36 12.05 -14.81
CA SER A 198 7.85 12.16 -16.17
C SER A 198 6.70 11.18 -16.39
N ARG A 199 5.89 11.47 -17.41
CA ARG A 199 4.68 10.72 -17.75
C ARG A 199 4.74 10.30 -19.22
N GLN A 200 3.95 9.29 -19.59
CA GLN A 200 3.83 8.90 -21.00
C GLN A 200 3.19 10.02 -21.83
N ASP A 201 2.19 10.71 -21.26
CA ASP A 201 1.52 11.86 -21.82
C ASP A 201 1.82 13.12 -20.99
N GLU A 202 2.76 13.94 -21.48
CA GLU A 202 3.15 15.22 -20.87
C GLU A 202 2.28 16.40 -21.28
N THR A 203 1.20 16.19 -22.04
CA THR A 203 0.26 17.27 -22.34
C THR A 203 -0.39 17.82 -21.05
N PRO A 204 -0.88 19.08 -21.04
CA PRO A 204 -1.53 19.65 -19.87
C PRO A 204 -2.70 18.80 -19.36
N ASP A 205 -2.78 18.63 -18.03
CA ASP A 205 -3.78 17.74 -17.40
C ASP A 205 -5.21 18.22 -17.65
N ALA A 206 -5.42 19.53 -17.72
CA ALA A 206 -6.72 20.13 -18.05
C ALA A 206 -7.34 19.58 -19.35
N GLY A 207 -6.52 19.23 -20.36
CA GLY A 207 -7.01 18.61 -21.60
C GLY A 207 -7.40 17.14 -21.40
N PHE A 208 -6.54 16.37 -20.73
CA PHE A 208 -6.78 14.93 -20.49
C PHE A 208 -7.98 14.66 -19.56
N TYR A 209 -8.23 15.55 -18.60
CA TYR A 209 -9.32 15.46 -17.63
C TYR A 209 -10.53 16.34 -17.98
N GLN A 210 -10.59 16.89 -19.21
CA GLN A 210 -11.72 17.72 -19.66
C GLN A 210 -13.04 16.93 -19.67
N GLU A 211 -13.02 15.72 -20.21
CA GLU A 211 -14.19 14.85 -20.26
C GLU A 211 -14.39 14.17 -18.89
N PRO A 212 -15.57 14.33 -18.27
CA PRO A 212 -15.85 13.77 -16.95
C PRO A 212 -15.87 12.24 -16.99
N ARG A 213 -15.26 11.62 -15.99
CA ARG A 213 -15.22 10.17 -15.78
C ARG A 213 -15.97 9.82 -14.51
N MET A 214 -17.30 9.83 -14.60
CA MET A 214 -18.22 9.45 -13.52
C MET A 214 -18.26 7.93 -13.32
N VAL A 215 -17.10 7.33 -13.05
CA VAL A 215 -16.91 5.89 -12.84
C VAL A 215 -16.15 5.68 -11.55
N HIS A 216 -16.34 4.52 -10.93
CA HIS A 216 -15.53 4.11 -9.80
C HIS A 216 -14.17 3.57 -10.31
N HIS A 217 -13.08 4.11 -9.76
CA HIS A 217 -11.71 3.73 -10.15
C HIS A 217 -11.23 2.44 -9.47
N VAL A 218 -11.84 2.08 -8.35
CA VAL A 218 -11.64 0.82 -7.63
C VAL A 218 -13.00 0.22 -7.27
N ASP A 219 -13.06 -1.09 -7.07
CA ASP A 219 -14.33 -1.79 -6.76
C ASP A 219 -14.93 -1.39 -5.39
N GLU A 220 -16.20 -1.75 -5.17
CA GLU A 220 -16.94 -1.37 -3.96
C GLU A 220 -16.30 -1.88 -2.66
N THR A 221 -15.69 -3.07 -2.68
CA THR A 221 -15.02 -3.62 -1.50
C THR A 221 -13.83 -2.73 -1.11
N ALA A 222 -13.02 -2.31 -2.09
CA ALA A 222 -11.91 -1.37 -1.85
C ALA A 222 -12.40 0.00 -1.37
N ARG A 223 -13.49 0.53 -1.97
CA ARG A 223 -14.11 1.80 -1.54
C ARG A 223 -14.60 1.73 -0.09
N SER A 224 -15.17 0.60 0.33
CA SER A 224 -15.59 0.37 1.71
C SER A 224 -14.40 0.35 2.68
N VAL A 225 -13.27 -0.26 2.29
CA VAL A 225 -12.05 -0.23 3.09
C VAL A 225 -11.52 1.20 3.27
N ILE A 226 -11.45 1.99 2.19
CA ILE A 226 -11.01 3.39 2.24
C ILE A 226 -11.93 4.21 3.16
N ARG A 227 -13.25 4.06 3.02
CA ARG A 227 -14.24 4.73 3.86
C ARG A 227 -14.09 4.37 5.33
N ASN A 228 -13.95 3.10 5.66
CA ASN A 228 -13.73 2.64 7.03
C ASN A 228 -12.41 3.17 7.60
N LEU A 229 -11.35 3.23 6.78
CA LEU A 229 -10.07 3.81 7.21
C LEU A 229 -10.20 5.30 7.52
N TYR A 230 -10.88 6.07 6.66
CA TYR A 230 -11.15 7.49 6.94
C TYR A 230 -11.98 7.67 8.20
N SER A 231 -13.01 6.85 8.45
CA SER A 231 -13.82 6.91 9.66
C SER A 231 -13.06 6.59 10.96
N GLN A 232 -11.87 5.99 10.91
CA GLN A 232 -11.03 5.76 12.10
C GLN A 232 -10.32 7.04 12.57
N GLU A 233 -10.00 7.94 11.64
CA GLU A 233 -9.19 9.13 11.94
C GLU A 233 -10.01 10.44 11.89
N LEU A 234 -10.99 10.51 10.98
CA LEU A 234 -11.90 11.64 10.85
C LEU A 234 -12.96 11.61 11.95
N LYS A 235 -13.37 12.80 12.39
CA LYS A 235 -14.34 12.97 13.49
C LYS A 235 -15.49 13.88 13.08
N PRO A 236 -16.68 13.73 13.70
CA PRO A 236 -17.78 14.65 13.49
C PRO A 236 -17.36 16.11 13.69
N GLY A 237 -17.85 17.01 12.84
CA GLY A 237 -17.57 18.44 12.89
C GLY A 237 -16.22 18.89 12.33
N MET A 238 -15.33 17.97 11.90
CA MET A 238 -14.06 18.36 11.27
C MET A 238 -14.24 19.13 9.96
N LYS A 239 -13.33 20.06 9.69
CA LYS A 239 -13.15 20.64 8.35
C LYS A 239 -12.15 19.81 7.57
N VAL A 240 -12.59 19.23 6.46
CA VAL A 240 -11.79 18.31 5.65
C VAL A 240 -11.58 18.88 4.25
N LEU A 241 -10.38 18.70 3.71
CA LEU A 241 -10.06 18.97 2.30
C LEU A 241 -9.87 17.64 1.57
N ASP A 242 -10.64 17.39 0.53
CA ASP A 242 -10.42 16.31 -0.43
C ASP A 242 -9.53 16.83 -1.57
N LEU A 243 -8.28 16.37 -1.56
CA LEU A 243 -7.23 16.78 -2.49
C LEU A 243 -7.25 15.85 -3.71
N MET A 244 -7.29 16.45 -4.91
CA MET A 244 -7.51 15.74 -6.18
C MET A 244 -8.87 15.05 -6.24
N ALA A 245 -9.87 15.69 -5.65
CA ALA A 245 -11.25 15.25 -5.57
C ALA A 245 -11.90 15.08 -6.96
N SER A 246 -12.91 14.23 -6.98
CA SER A 246 -13.80 13.99 -8.11
C SER A 246 -15.25 13.99 -7.61
N TRP A 247 -16.11 13.20 -8.25
CA TRP A 247 -17.53 13.07 -7.95
C TRP A 247 -17.83 12.26 -6.66
N GLU A 248 -16.81 11.63 -6.07
CA GLU A 248 -16.89 11.00 -4.75
C GLU A 248 -15.63 11.25 -3.92
N SER A 249 -15.80 11.36 -2.60
CA SER A 249 -14.71 11.62 -1.63
C SER A 249 -14.42 10.44 -0.70
N HIS A 250 -15.16 9.33 -0.84
CA HIS A 250 -15.01 8.12 -0.02
C HIS A 250 -15.16 8.30 1.51
N ILE A 251 -15.57 9.47 1.99
CA ILE A 251 -15.88 9.69 3.40
C ILE A 251 -17.25 9.06 3.71
N ASP A 252 -17.40 8.56 4.94
CA ASP A 252 -18.69 8.09 5.43
C ASP A 252 -19.65 9.27 5.63
N ARG A 253 -20.79 9.23 4.95
CA ARG A 253 -21.81 10.29 5.01
C ARG A 253 -22.45 10.40 6.39
N GLU A 254 -22.46 9.31 7.15
CA GLU A 254 -23.03 9.28 8.50
C GLU A 254 -22.06 9.86 9.55
N LEU A 255 -20.79 10.08 9.21
CA LEU A 255 -19.79 10.61 10.14
C LEU A 255 -20.10 12.04 10.60
N GLY A 256 -20.85 12.81 9.82
CA GLY A 256 -21.25 14.17 10.18
C GLY A 256 -20.07 15.16 10.23
N ILE A 257 -19.21 15.15 9.21
CA ILE A 257 -18.15 16.15 9.04
C ILE A 257 -18.74 17.57 8.94
N GLY A 258 -18.01 18.57 9.42
CA GLY A 258 -18.50 19.96 9.49
C GLY A 258 -18.52 20.65 8.13
N SER A 259 -17.46 20.46 7.34
CA SER A 259 -17.39 20.90 5.95
C SER A 259 -16.38 20.06 5.16
N LEU A 260 -16.65 19.88 3.87
CA LEU A 260 -15.75 19.19 2.94
C LEU A 260 -15.49 20.07 1.72
N SER A 261 -14.28 20.60 1.60
CA SER A 261 -13.86 21.34 0.41
C SER A 261 -13.15 20.38 -0.54
N GLY A 262 -13.42 20.48 -1.84
CA GLY A 262 -12.78 19.64 -2.87
C GLY A 262 -11.85 20.45 -3.76
N VAL A 263 -10.66 19.92 -4.07
CA VAL A 263 -9.79 20.46 -5.12
C VAL A 263 -9.62 19.40 -6.20
N GLY A 264 -10.01 19.68 -7.44
CA GLY A 264 -9.91 18.71 -8.53
C GLY A 264 -9.80 19.36 -9.90
N LEU A 265 -9.72 18.53 -10.95
CA LEU A 265 -9.48 19.01 -12.31
C LEU A 265 -10.75 19.16 -13.14
N ASN A 266 -11.83 18.47 -12.77
CA ASN A 266 -13.05 18.45 -13.58
C ASN A 266 -14.23 19.10 -12.85
N GLN A 267 -14.68 20.23 -13.39
CA GLN A 267 -15.82 21.00 -12.88
C GLN A 267 -17.10 20.17 -12.73
N LYS A 268 -17.39 19.31 -13.71
CA LYS A 268 -18.62 18.51 -13.70
C LYS A 268 -18.58 17.41 -12.65
N GLU A 269 -17.42 16.75 -12.49
CA GLU A 269 -17.18 15.79 -11.40
C GLU A 269 -17.37 16.43 -10.04
N LEU A 270 -16.67 17.53 -9.76
CA LEU A 270 -16.74 18.22 -8.48
C LEU A 270 -18.16 18.69 -8.15
N SER A 271 -18.84 19.35 -9.11
CA SER A 271 -20.22 19.81 -8.91
C SER A 271 -21.24 18.67 -8.73
N SER A 272 -20.91 17.45 -9.14
CA SER A 272 -21.78 16.27 -8.95
C SER A 272 -21.50 15.54 -7.64
N ASN A 273 -20.47 15.91 -6.89
CA ASN A 273 -20.15 15.29 -5.62
C ASN A 273 -21.07 15.84 -4.52
N PRO A 274 -22.03 15.04 -4.00
CA PRO A 274 -23.01 15.52 -3.04
C PRO A 274 -22.43 15.74 -1.64
N GLN A 275 -21.18 15.36 -1.39
CA GLN A 275 -20.53 15.55 -0.09
C GLN A 275 -19.79 16.88 0.01
N LEU A 276 -19.43 17.50 -1.12
CA LEU A 276 -18.67 18.74 -1.13
C LEU A 276 -19.55 19.91 -0.68
N SER A 277 -19.05 20.67 0.29
CA SER A 277 -19.61 21.95 0.72
C SER A 277 -19.23 23.07 -0.26
N ASP A 278 -18.03 22.98 -0.82
CA ASP A 278 -17.48 23.87 -1.86
C ASP A 278 -16.40 23.11 -2.65
N TYR A 279 -15.97 23.66 -3.78
CA TYR A 279 -14.87 23.09 -4.55
C TYR A 279 -14.11 24.14 -5.38
N HIS A 280 -12.89 23.78 -5.75
CA HIS A 280 -12.01 24.57 -6.61
C HIS A 280 -11.50 23.70 -7.78
N VAL A 281 -11.71 24.17 -9.00
CA VAL A 281 -11.13 23.56 -10.21
C VAL A 281 -9.70 24.06 -10.34
N LEU A 282 -8.72 23.21 -10.05
CA LEU A 282 -7.32 23.61 -9.93
C LEU A 282 -6.39 22.46 -10.28
N ASP A 283 -5.43 22.73 -11.17
CA ASP A 283 -4.35 21.80 -11.51
C ASP A 283 -3.20 21.94 -10.52
N LEU A 284 -3.09 20.99 -9.58
CA LEU A 284 -2.03 20.98 -8.56
C LEU A 284 -0.62 20.95 -9.18
N ASN A 285 -0.45 20.27 -10.31
CA ASN A 285 0.84 20.19 -10.98
C ASN A 285 1.32 21.57 -11.48
N GLN A 286 0.40 22.53 -11.69
CA GLN A 286 0.69 23.91 -12.10
C GLN A 286 0.52 24.96 -10.97
N THR A 287 0.06 24.54 -9.78
CA THR A 287 -0.38 25.47 -8.72
C THR A 287 0.69 25.79 -7.69
N VAL A 288 1.02 27.07 -7.49
CA VAL A 288 2.05 27.46 -6.50
C VAL A 288 1.56 27.49 -5.04
N SER A 289 0.26 27.65 -4.80
CA SER A 289 -0.35 27.68 -3.47
C SER A 289 -1.84 27.29 -3.52
N LEU A 290 -2.36 26.65 -2.48
CA LEU A 290 -3.79 26.33 -2.39
C LEU A 290 -4.59 27.61 -2.06
N PRO A 291 -5.83 27.76 -2.55
CA PRO A 291 -6.66 28.94 -2.33
C PRO A 291 -7.34 28.93 -0.94
N PHE A 292 -6.60 28.52 0.09
CA PHE A 292 -7.12 28.40 1.46
C PHE A 292 -6.21 29.12 2.43
N GLU A 293 -6.81 29.63 3.50
CA GLU A 293 -6.06 30.19 4.62
C GLU A 293 -5.19 29.11 5.27
N ALA A 294 -4.06 29.54 5.84
CA ALA A 294 -3.22 28.67 6.64
C ALA A 294 -3.99 28.10 7.84
N ASP A 295 -3.64 26.88 8.27
CA ASP A 295 -4.24 26.23 9.44
C ASP A 295 -5.79 26.17 9.43
N SER A 296 -6.39 26.01 8.25
CA SER A 296 -7.84 26.06 8.06
C SER A 296 -8.52 24.69 8.18
N PHE A 297 -7.80 23.59 7.91
CA PHE A 297 -8.34 22.23 7.89
C PHE A 297 -7.86 21.36 9.06
N ASP A 298 -8.74 20.49 9.54
CA ASP A 298 -8.42 19.44 10.53
C ASP A 298 -7.82 18.21 9.87
N ALA A 299 -8.24 17.93 8.64
CA ALA A 299 -7.77 16.80 7.86
C ALA A 299 -7.69 17.11 6.37
N VAL A 300 -6.77 16.44 5.69
CA VAL A 300 -6.67 16.40 4.23
C VAL A 300 -6.69 14.92 3.83
N VAL A 301 -7.47 14.56 2.82
CA VAL A 301 -7.49 13.23 2.22
C VAL A 301 -7.09 13.31 0.75
N CYS A 302 -6.40 12.30 0.23
CA CYS A 302 -6.04 12.17 -1.19
C CYS A 302 -6.20 10.70 -1.59
N THR A 303 -7.15 10.42 -2.48
CA THR A 303 -7.54 9.04 -2.83
C THR A 303 -7.23 8.74 -4.30
N ASN A 304 -6.47 7.67 -4.56
CA ASN A 304 -6.12 7.18 -5.92
C ASN A 304 -5.64 8.29 -6.86
N SER A 305 -4.77 9.17 -6.35
CA SER A 305 -4.34 10.37 -7.08
C SER A 305 -2.87 10.77 -6.92
N VAL A 306 -2.19 10.35 -5.85
CA VAL A 306 -0.80 10.74 -5.56
C VAL A 306 0.17 10.31 -6.66
N GLU A 307 -0.16 9.24 -7.38
CA GLU A 307 0.65 8.66 -8.45
C GLU A 307 0.77 9.55 -9.70
N TYR A 308 -0.06 10.60 -9.81
CA TYR A 308 -0.09 11.54 -10.93
C TYR A 308 0.61 12.88 -10.65
N LEU A 309 1.14 13.07 -9.43
CA LEU A 309 1.82 14.31 -9.04
C LEU A 309 3.24 14.37 -9.63
N THR A 310 3.56 15.45 -10.33
CA THR A 310 4.89 15.65 -10.94
C THR A 310 5.87 16.37 -10.01
N ASP A 311 5.37 17.00 -8.94
CA ASP A 311 6.17 17.60 -7.85
C ASP A 311 5.48 17.36 -6.49
N PRO A 312 5.49 16.11 -6.01
CA PRO A 312 4.80 15.74 -4.77
C PRO A 312 5.36 16.46 -3.55
N MET A 313 6.66 16.79 -3.53
CA MET A 313 7.28 17.50 -2.40
C MET A 313 6.69 18.90 -2.21
N ARG A 314 6.43 19.64 -3.29
CA ARG A 314 5.72 20.92 -3.21
C ARG A 314 4.29 20.73 -2.69
N ILE A 315 3.57 19.74 -3.18
CA ILE A 315 2.18 19.50 -2.76
C ILE A 315 2.10 19.13 -1.28
N PHE A 316 2.98 18.27 -0.78
CA PHE A 316 3.00 17.90 0.63
C PHE A 316 3.30 19.09 1.55
N ARG A 317 4.16 20.03 1.13
CA ARG A 317 4.37 21.29 1.86
C ARG A 317 3.12 22.18 1.84
N MET A 318 2.48 22.34 0.68
CA MET A 318 1.24 23.12 0.57
C MET A 318 0.11 22.53 1.44
N VAL A 319 0.00 21.21 1.50
CA VAL A 319 -0.93 20.51 2.38
C VAL A 319 -0.61 20.78 3.85
N ALA A 320 0.67 20.75 4.22
CA ALA A 320 1.10 21.10 5.57
C ALA A 320 0.77 22.56 5.92
N ASP A 321 0.78 23.49 4.96
CA ASP A 321 0.48 24.90 5.24
C ASP A 321 -1.00 25.14 5.56
N VAL A 322 -1.92 24.41 4.92
CA VAL A 322 -3.37 24.55 5.15
C VAL A 322 -3.91 23.69 6.30
N LEU A 323 -3.18 22.67 6.73
CA LEU A 323 -3.53 21.85 7.89
C LEU A 323 -3.28 22.58 9.20
N ARG A 324 -4.18 22.48 10.17
CA ARG A 324 -3.94 22.89 11.56
C ARG A 324 -2.80 22.09 12.19
N PRO A 325 -2.05 22.63 13.16
CA PRO A 325 -1.11 21.84 13.97
C PRO A 325 -1.80 20.59 14.54
N GLY A 326 -1.19 19.42 14.36
CA GLY A 326 -1.77 18.12 14.74
C GLY A 326 -2.86 17.58 13.80
N GLY A 327 -3.27 18.34 12.79
CA GLY A 327 -4.17 17.91 11.72
C GLY A 327 -3.55 16.78 10.90
N ILE A 328 -4.39 15.95 10.27
CA ILE A 328 -3.96 14.70 9.63
C ILE A 328 -3.96 14.84 8.09
N PHE A 329 -2.93 14.32 7.43
CA PHE A 329 -2.95 14.10 5.99
C PHE A 329 -2.95 12.61 5.69
N MET A 330 -3.99 12.12 5.01
CA MET A 330 -4.14 10.72 4.63
C MET A 330 -4.06 10.57 3.11
N VAL A 331 -3.16 9.71 2.64
CA VAL A 331 -3.00 9.37 1.24
C VAL A 331 -3.35 7.91 1.07
N THR A 332 -4.33 7.61 0.20
CA THR A 332 -4.77 6.24 -0.11
C THR A 332 -4.64 5.98 -1.61
N PHE A 333 -4.24 4.78 -1.97
CA PHE A 333 -4.09 4.37 -3.36
C PHE A 333 -4.26 2.86 -3.52
N SER A 334 -4.42 2.41 -4.76
CA SER A 334 -4.54 1.00 -5.12
C SER A 334 -3.48 0.60 -6.15
N ASN A 335 -3.63 -0.59 -6.73
CA ASN A 335 -2.84 -1.04 -7.87
C ASN A 335 -3.44 -0.65 -9.24
N ARG A 336 -4.51 0.15 -9.23
CA ARG A 336 -5.15 0.73 -10.42
C ARG A 336 -4.63 2.13 -10.66
N TRP A 337 -4.26 2.44 -11.90
CA TRP A 337 -3.91 3.80 -12.33
C TRP A 337 -4.15 4.00 -13.83
N PHE A 338 -4.11 5.25 -14.28
CA PHE A 338 -4.19 5.61 -15.70
C PHE A 338 -2.79 5.63 -16.34
N PRO A 339 -2.46 4.68 -17.24
CA PRO A 339 -1.13 4.60 -17.85
C PRO A 339 -0.62 5.90 -18.51
N PRO A 340 -1.46 6.72 -19.18
CA PRO A 340 -0.96 7.93 -19.82
C PRO A 340 -0.38 8.96 -18.83
N LYS A 341 -0.98 9.10 -17.64
CA LYS A 341 -0.67 10.19 -16.69
C LYS A 341 0.08 9.74 -15.44
N VAL A 342 0.18 8.44 -15.18
CA VAL A 342 0.96 7.94 -14.05
C VAL A 342 2.44 8.30 -14.22
N THR A 343 3.09 8.69 -13.12
CA THR A 343 4.52 8.97 -13.14
C THR A 343 5.33 7.70 -13.41
N ARG A 344 6.41 7.83 -14.18
CA ARG A 344 7.28 6.71 -14.57
C ARG A 344 7.75 5.93 -13.35
N LEU A 345 8.24 6.63 -12.33
CA LEU A 345 8.74 6.01 -11.10
C LEU A 345 7.69 5.10 -10.48
N TRP A 346 6.43 5.53 -10.39
CA TRP A 346 5.35 4.72 -9.82
C TRP A 346 5.17 3.37 -10.54
N THR A 347 5.37 3.34 -11.85
CA THR A 347 5.28 2.11 -12.67
C THR A 347 6.44 1.15 -12.44
N GLU A 348 7.58 1.66 -11.98
CA GLU A 348 8.79 0.87 -11.72
C GLU A 348 8.84 0.29 -10.29
N LEU A 349 8.02 0.81 -9.37
CA LEU A 349 8.03 0.41 -7.96
C LEU A 349 7.13 -0.81 -7.68
N HIS A 350 7.59 -1.67 -6.78
CA HIS A 350 6.73 -2.67 -6.16
C HIS A 350 5.61 -1.99 -5.34
N GLU A 351 4.48 -2.67 -5.13
CA GLU A 351 3.31 -2.05 -4.48
C GLU A 351 3.63 -1.52 -3.07
N PHE A 352 4.40 -2.27 -2.28
CA PHE A 352 4.84 -1.83 -0.96
C PHE A 352 5.96 -0.77 -1.02
N GLU A 353 6.75 -0.72 -2.09
CA GLU A 353 7.68 0.41 -2.29
C GLU A 353 6.96 1.72 -2.58
N ARG A 354 5.77 1.69 -3.20
CA ARG A 354 4.96 2.91 -3.39
C ARG A 354 4.53 3.52 -2.06
N MET A 355 4.22 2.70 -1.06
CA MET A 355 4.03 3.20 0.31
C MET A 355 5.32 3.81 0.86
N GLY A 356 6.48 3.22 0.56
CA GLY A 356 7.78 3.80 0.89
C GLY A 356 8.01 5.15 0.22
N LEU A 357 7.66 5.30 -1.06
CA LEU A 357 7.75 6.57 -1.80
C LEU A 357 6.89 7.66 -1.17
N VAL A 358 5.62 7.36 -0.88
CA VAL A 358 4.71 8.31 -0.22
C VAL A 358 5.18 8.63 1.20
N SER A 359 5.72 7.64 1.91
CA SER A 359 6.35 7.83 3.22
C SER A 359 7.54 8.79 3.16
N GLU A 360 8.38 8.69 2.13
CA GLU A 360 9.48 9.63 1.92
C GLU A 360 8.99 11.06 1.67
N TYR A 361 7.86 11.27 0.99
CA TYR A 361 7.29 12.61 0.85
C TYR A 361 6.91 13.24 2.19
N PHE A 362 6.30 12.45 3.08
CA PHE A 362 6.03 12.88 4.46
C PHE A 362 7.32 13.20 5.20
N LEU A 363 8.28 12.28 5.24
CA LEU A 363 9.52 12.41 6.01
C LEU A 363 10.41 13.55 5.51
N GLN A 364 10.60 13.67 4.18
CA GLN A 364 11.47 14.69 3.58
C GLN A 364 10.85 16.08 3.63
N SER A 365 9.53 16.20 3.79
CA SER A 365 8.91 17.51 3.96
C SER A 365 9.36 18.18 5.27
N GLY A 366 9.70 17.38 6.30
CA GLY A 366 10.04 17.88 7.64
C GLY A 366 8.88 18.59 8.33
N ARG A 367 7.63 18.34 7.93
CA ARG A 367 6.42 19.02 8.43
C ARG A 367 5.40 18.08 9.05
N PHE A 368 5.68 16.77 9.07
CA PHE A 368 4.79 15.76 9.59
C PHE A 368 5.52 14.81 10.53
N LYS A 369 4.77 14.28 11.50
CA LYS A 369 5.22 13.31 12.50
C LYS A 369 4.21 12.17 12.68
N GLY A 370 4.67 11.09 13.30
CA GLY A 370 3.84 9.92 13.60
C GLY A 370 3.36 9.23 12.33
N LEU A 371 4.28 8.95 11.41
CA LEU A 371 3.99 8.29 10.13
C LEU A 371 3.42 6.89 10.37
N GLN A 372 2.34 6.58 9.67
CA GLN A 372 1.70 5.27 9.71
C GLN A 372 1.47 4.76 8.29
N THR A 373 1.58 3.44 8.10
CA THR A 373 1.17 2.80 6.86
C THR A 373 0.19 1.68 7.12
N TYR A 374 -0.71 1.46 6.16
CA TYR A 374 -1.65 0.36 6.17
C TYR A 374 -1.77 -0.30 4.80
N SER A 375 -1.89 -1.62 4.78
CA SER A 375 -2.37 -2.34 3.60
C SER A 375 -3.53 -3.27 3.92
N MET A 376 -4.45 -3.40 2.96
CA MET A 376 -5.50 -4.41 2.94
C MET A 376 -5.48 -5.13 1.60
N ARG A 377 -5.34 -6.45 1.63
CA ARG A 377 -5.26 -7.32 0.44
C ARG A 377 -6.13 -8.57 0.63
N GLY A 378 -6.45 -9.25 -0.47
CA GLY A 378 -7.09 -10.58 -0.44
C GLY A 378 -8.60 -10.60 -0.25
N LEU A 379 -9.25 -9.45 -0.04
CA LEU A 379 -10.71 -9.38 0.05
C LEU A 379 -11.38 -9.81 -1.27
N PRO A 380 -12.58 -10.40 -1.22
CA PRO A 380 -13.30 -10.79 -2.43
C PRO A 380 -13.80 -9.57 -3.20
N ARG A 381 -13.69 -9.62 -4.53
CA ARG A 381 -14.32 -8.63 -5.41
C ARG A 381 -15.83 -8.87 -5.47
N PRO A 382 -16.68 -7.83 -5.51
CA PRO A 382 -18.11 -7.98 -5.72
C PRO A 382 -18.42 -8.76 -7.01
N VAL A 383 -19.40 -9.66 -6.97
CA VAL A 383 -19.73 -10.57 -8.08
C VAL A 383 -20.29 -9.84 -9.31
N ASP A 384 -20.85 -8.66 -9.09
CA ASP A 384 -21.43 -7.75 -10.07
C ASP A 384 -20.43 -6.72 -10.61
N ASP A 385 -19.21 -6.68 -10.07
CA ASP A 385 -18.14 -5.84 -10.63
C ASP A 385 -17.71 -6.34 -12.01
N LYS A 386 -17.51 -5.41 -12.95
CA LYS A 386 -17.17 -5.73 -14.34
C LYS A 386 -15.87 -6.54 -14.51
N TYR A 387 -14.94 -6.45 -13.55
CA TYR A 387 -13.68 -7.18 -13.60
C TYR A 387 -13.72 -8.51 -12.83
N TYR A 388 -14.83 -8.85 -12.16
CA TYR A 388 -14.99 -10.10 -11.39
C TYR A 388 -14.66 -11.39 -12.16
N PRO A 389 -14.99 -11.54 -13.46
CA PRO A 389 -14.64 -12.75 -14.21
C PRO A 389 -13.14 -12.99 -14.32
N GLU A 390 -12.34 -11.92 -14.40
CA GLU A 390 -10.89 -11.97 -14.59
C GLU A 390 -10.13 -11.90 -13.26
N PHE A 391 -10.62 -11.07 -12.33
CA PHE A 391 -9.97 -10.79 -11.05
C PHE A 391 -10.95 -11.08 -9.90
N ARG A 392 -10.78 -12.22 -9.24
CA ARG A 392 -11.66 -12.63 -8.12
C ARG A 392 -11.44 -11.84 -6.83
N LEU A 393 -10.26 -11.23 -6.69
CA LEU A 393 -9.90 -10.42 -5.54
C LEU A 393 -10.20 -8.95 -5.82
N SER A 394 -10.63 -8.26 -4.76
CA SER A 394 -10.83 -6.83 -4.73
C SER A 394 -9.49 -6.12 -4.94
N ASP A 395 -9.56 -4.92 -5.51
CA ASP A 395 -8.44 -4.01 -5.62
C ASP A 395 -7.82 -3.78 -4.22
N PRO A 396 -6.51 -4.00 -4.04
CA PRO A 396 -5.88 -3.80 -2.73
C PRO A 396 -5.91 -2.31 -2.35
N VAL A 397 -5.95 -2.03 -1.05
CA VAL A 397 -5.90 -0.66 -0.53
C VAL A 397 -4.60 -0.48 0.23
N TYR A 398 -3.86 0.55 -0.15
CA TYR A 398 -2.65 1.02 0.52
C TYR A 398 -2.91 2.41 1.06
N ALA A 399 -2.40 2.70 2.26
CA ALA A 399 -2.54 4.00 2.86
C ALA A 399 -1.28 4.41 3.62
N VAL A 400 -1.00 5.70 3.57
CA VAL A 400 0.08 6.35 4.32
C VAL A 400 -0.48 7.65 4.89
N TRP A 401 -0.30 7.87 6.18
CA TRP A 401 -0.74 9.11 6.82
C TRP A 401 0.19 9.55 7.92
N ALA A 402 0.15 10.84 8.21
CA ALA A 402 0.89 11.45 9.30
C ALA A 402 0.16 12.71 9.77
N ARG A 403 0.59 13.27 10.91
CA ARG A 403 0.03 14.50 11.46
C ARG A 403 0.99 15.65 11.27
N LYS A 404 0.48 16.84 10.96
CA LYS A 404 1.27 18.06 10.93
C LYS A 404 1.94 18.27 12.29
N GLU A 405 3.21 18.66 12.27
CA GLU A 405 4.00 18.91 13.49
C GLU A 405 3.39 19.94 14.44
#